data_AF-A0A2N5XKM1-F1
#
_entry.id   AF-A0A2N5XKM1-F1
#
_cell.length_a   1.000
_cell.length_b   1.000
_cell.length_c   1.000
_cell.angle_alpha   90.00
_cell.angle_beta   90.00
_cell.angle_gamma   90.00
#
_symmetry.space_group_name_H-M   'P 1'
#
loop_
_entity.id
_entity.type
_entity.pdbx_description
1 polymer ?
#
loop_
_entity_poly.entity_id
_entity_poly.type
_entity_poly.pdbx_seq_one_letter_code
_entity_poly.pdbx_strand_id
1 'polypeptide(L)'
;MRAIDSLWGNLVVSAFGADKSLGRDEKERLLTEAQAEAKAQPTEPLVGRPLVRRERAGKPLDPSITEAQVSDLVDAFYAKVQKHPRLSVLFADGMSQEWPDHLDRMKGFWRSLLMQTREYDGRPVPAHMKMADLQPEDFGHWLGLFRQTALEICPPNAAALYINRAETVAKSLQMAVFLQGHIAPADAFEHGVMTTEFISLLRKE
;
A
#
# COMPACT_ATOMS: atom_id res chain seq x y z
N MET A 1 -20.11 -11.94 27.92
CA MET A 1 -20.81 -10.64 27.74
C MET A 1 -20.60 -9.77 28.99
N ARG A 2 -19.35 -9.45 29.36
CA ARG A 2 -18.97 -8.61 30.53
C ARG A 2 -17.70 -7.76 30.31
N ALA A 3 -17.11 -7.81 29.11
CA ALA A 3 -15.82 -7.16 28.83
C ALA A 3 -15.94 -5.87 28.01
N ILE A 4 -17.14 -5.55 27.49
CA ILE A 4 -17.38 -4.34 26.68
C ILE A 4 -17.85 -3.16 27.55
N ASP A 5 -18.43 -3.43 28.72
CA ASP A 5 -18.95 -2.39 29.63
C ASP A 5 -17.84 -1.58 30.33
N SER A 6 -16.61 -2.12 30.44
CA SER A 6 -15.50 -1.47 31.14
C SER A 6 -14.75 -0.42 30.32
N LEU A 7 -14.85 -0.47 28.98
CA LEU A 7 -14.12 0.44 28.10
C LEU A 7 -14.88 1.76 27.86
N TRP A 8 -16.21 1.76 27.96
CA TRP A 8 -17.02 2.98 27.85
C TRP A 8 -17.01 3.83 29.13
N GLY A 9 -16.90 3.20 30.31
CA GLY A 9 -16.81 3.91 31.59
C GLY A 9 -15.57 4.82 31.72
N ASN A 10 -14.44 4.40 31.15
CA ASN A 10 -13.19 5.17 31.22
C ASN A 10 -13.13 6.37 30.26
N LEU A 11 -13.93 6.36 29.19
CA LEU A 11 -13.94 7.44 28.19
C LEU A 11 -14.82 8.63 28.62
N VAL A 12 -15.95 8.38 29.30
CA VAL A 12 -16.83 9.45 29.81
C VAL A 12 -16.13 10.29 30.89
N VAL A 13 -15.33 9.66 31.76
CA VAL A 13 -14.53 10.36 32.79
C VAL A 13 -13.46 11.27 32.18
N SER A 14 -13.01 10.99 30.95
CA SER A 14 -11.98 11.78 30.27
C SER A 14 -12.53 12.94 29.42
N ALA A 15 -13.83 12.93 29.08
CA ALA A 15 -14.43 13.92 28.18
C ALA A 15 -15.04 15.14 28.90
N PHE A 16 -15.47 14.98 30.16
CA PHE A 16 -15.70 16.12 31.05
C PHE A 16 -14.43 16.30 31.87
N GLY A 17 -13.71 17.40 31.65
CA GLY A 17 -12.56 17.74 32.47
C GLY A 17 -12.96 17.70 33.95
N ALA A 18 -12.52 16.65 34.65
CA ALA A 18 -12.88 16.44 36.04
C ALA A 18 -12.26 17.55 36.86
N ASP A 19 -13.07 18.52 37.24
CA ASP A 19 -12.76 19.38 38.37
C ASP A 19 -12.40 18.48 39.56
N LYS A 20 -11.17 18.65 40.06
CA LYS A 20 -10.62 17.83 41.15
C LYS A 20 -11.30 18.13 42.49
N SER A 21 -12.16 19.16 42.56
CA SER A 21 -12.93 19.55 43.75
C SER A 21 -14.09 18.59 44.09
N LEU A 22 -14.55 17.78 43.13
CA LEU A 22 -15.75 16.95 43.28
C LEU A 22 -15.47 15.65 44.06
N GLY A 23 -16.28 15.42 45.10
CA GLY A 23 -16.25 14.23 45.94
C GLY A 23 -16.65 12.94 45.19
N ARG A 24 -16.22 11.79 45.71
CA ARG A 24 -16.44 10.46 45.10
C ARG A 24 -17.93 10.17 44.82
N ASP A 25 -18.79 10.48 45.79
CA ASP A 25 -20.23 10.19 45.71
C ASP A 25 -20.93 11.04 44.64
N GLU A 26 -20.45 12.26 44.41
CA GLU A 26 -20.98 13.16 43.39
C GLU A 26 -20.55 12.72 41.99
N LYS A 27 -19.30 12.25 41.84
CA LYS A 27 -18.82 11.62 40.59
C LYS A 27 -19.61 10.36 40.26
N GLU A 28 -19.98 9.56 41.26
CA GLU A 28 -20.74 8.32 41.06
C GLU A 28 -22.18 8.60 40.64
N ARG A 29 -22.81 9.67 41.16
CA ARG A 29 -24.11 10.15 40.69
C ARG A 29 -24.08 10.65 39.25
N LEU A 30 -23.10 11.51 38.92
CA LEU A 30 -22.95 12.04 37.56
C LEU A 30 -22.66 10.94 36.53
N LEU A 31 -21.87 9.94 36.91
CA LEU A 31 -21.62 8.77 36.06
C LEU A 31 -22.91 7.95 35.85
N THR A 32 -23.74 7.81 36.88
CA THR A 32 -25.01 7.08 36.80
C THR A 32 -26.03 7.82 35.92
N GLU A 33 -26.13 9.15 36.06
CA GLU A 33 -27.00 9.98 35.22
C GLU A 33 -26.55 9.97 33.76
N ALA A 34 -25.25 10.13 33.49
CA ALA A 34 -24.69 10.07 32.13
C ALA A 34 -24.90 8.69 31.48
N GLN A 35 -24.81 7.60 32.25
CA GLN A 35 -25.11 6.26 31.78
C GLN A 35 -26.60 6.05 31.50
N ALA A 36 -27.49 6.62 32.32
CA ALA A 36 -28.93 6.57 32.08
C ALA A 36 -29.33 7.35 30.82
N GLU A 37 -28.71 8.51 30.59
CA GLU A 37 -28.96 9.37 29.44
C GLU A 37 -28.41 8.75 28.13
N ALA A 38 -27.21 8.15 28.18
CA ALA A 38 -26.65 7.40 27.04
C ALA A 38 -27.50 6.18 26.67
N LYS A 39 -28.13 5.52 27.65
CA LYS A 39 -29.01 4.38 27.44
C LYS A 39 -30.41 4.77 26.93
N ALA A 40 -30.79 6.04 27.10
CA ALA A 40 -32.06 6.59 26.63
C ALA A 40 -31.99 7.17 25.20
N GLN A 41 -30.80 7.28 24.61
CA GLN A 41 -30.65 7.73 23.23
C GLN A 41 -31.24 6.69 22.25
N PRO A 42 -32.05 7.12 21.26
CA PRO A 42 -32.58 6.21 20.25
C PRO A 42 -31.43 5.50 19.53
N THR A 43 -31.40 4.17 19.63
CA THR A 43 -30.50 3.33 18.83
C THR A 43 -31.04 3.23 17.41
N GLU A 44 -31.13 4.34 16.70
CA GLU A 44 -31.30 4.26 15.26
C GLU A 44 -30.04 3.57 14.70
N PRO A 45 -30.21 2.49 13.91
CA PRO A 45 -29.06 1.84 13.30
C PRO A 45 -28.33 2.88 12.45
N LEU A 46 -27.02 3.02 12.66
CA LEU A 46 -26.16 3.85 11.83
C LEU A 46 -26.11 3.25 10.42
N VAL A 47 -27.09 3.59 9.58
CA VAL A 47 -27.11 3.22 8.17
C VAL A 47 -26.11 4.13 7.47
N GLY A 48 -24.88 3.64 7.32
CA GLY A 48 -23.85 4.34 6.56
C GLY A 48 -24.34 4.63 5.15
N ARG A 49 -24.20 5.88 4.70
CA ARG A 49 -24.47 6.23 3.31
C ARG A 49 -23.59 5.35 2.41
N PRO A 50 -24.13 4.68 1.38
CA PRO A 50 -23.31 3.94 0.44
C PRO A 50 -22.21 4.85 -0.12
N LEU A 51 -20.95 4.47 0.11
CA LEU A 51 -19.83 5.13 -0.54
C LEU A 51 -19.86 4.73 -2.01
N VAL A 52 -20.64 5.45 -2.82
CA VAL A 52 -20.56 5.33 -4.28
C VAL A 52 -19.18 5.86 -4.67
N ARG A 53 -18.26 4.96 -5.03
CA ARG A 53 -16.93 5.30 -5.54
C ARG A 53 -17.13 6.00 -6.88
N ARG A 54 -17.28 7.33 -6.87
CA ARG A 54 -17.28 8.11 -8.11
C ARG A 54 -15.98 7.82 -8.86
N GLU A 55 -16.09 7.40 -10.11
CA GLU A 55 -14.96 7.38 -11.03
C GLU A 55 -14.30 8.75 -11.01
N ARG A 56 -13.02 8.78 -10.64
CA ARG A 56 -12.21 9.99 -10.72
C ARG A 56 -11.43 9.84 -12.02
N ALA A 57 -11.55 10.83 -12.90
CA ALA A 57 -10.65 10.96 -14.05
C ALA A 57 -9.17 11.07 -13.62
N GLY A 58 -8.92 11.35 -12.34
CA GLY A 58 -7.58 11.47 -11.79
C GLY A 58 -6.92 12.80 -12.20
N LYS A 59 -5.77 13.11 -11.61
CA LYS A 59 -4.90 14.20 -12.04
C LYS A 59 -3.49 13.62 -12.22
N PRO A 60 -2.93 13.63 -13.44
CA PRO A 60 -1.57 13.17 -13.67
C PRO A 60 -0.58 14.00 -12.86
N LEU A 61 0.47 13.35 -12.36
CA LEU A 61 1.55 14.02 -11.61
C LEU A 61 2.33 15.00 -12.48
N ASP A 62 2.36 14.76 -13.80
CA ASP A 62 2.95 15.63 -14.79
C ASP A 62 2.09 15.60 -16.08
N PRO A 63 1.88 16.73 -16.79
CA PRO A 63 1.07 16.77 -18.00
C PRO A 63 1.52 15.83 -19.12
N SER A 64 2.79 15.43 -19.14
CA SER A 64 3.33 14.47 -20.11
C SER A 64 2.96 13.02 -19.83
N ILE A 65 2.40 12.71 -18.65
CA ILE A 65 1.92 11.39 -18.28
C ILE A 65 0.49 11.21 -18.80
N THR A 66 0.35 10.43 -19.86
CA THR A 66 -0.93 10.10 -20.50
C THR A 66 -1.23 8.61 -20.40
N GLU A 67 -2.49 8.21 -20.62
CA GLU A 67 -2.85 6.78 -20.63
C GLU A 67 -2.10 5.99 -21.71
N ALA A 68 -1.92 6.59 -22.89
CA ALA A 68 -1.15 5.99 -23.98
C ALA A 68 0.32 5.78 -23.56
N GLN A 69 0.95 6.80 -22.96
CA GLN A 69 2.32 6.66 -22.46
C GLN A 69 2.44 5.59 -21.36
N VAL A 70 1.46 5.49 -20.45
CA VAL A 70 1.42 4.41 -19.45
C VAL A 70 1.34 3.05 -20.14
N SER A 71 0.48 2.91 -21.16
CA SER A 71 0.37 1.67 -21.93
C SER A 71 1.68 1.30 -22.59
N ASP A 72 2.29 2.23 -23.33
CA ASP A 72 3.55 2.01 -24.05
C ASP A 72 4.67 1.62 -23.09
N LEU A 73 4.75 2.25 -21.91
CA LEU A 73 5.72 1.93 -20.88
C LEU A 73 5.52 0.55 -20.29
N VAL A 74 4.28 0.18 -19.96
CA VAL A 74 3.98 -1.14 -19.40
C VAL A 74 4.28 -2.22 -20.43
N ASP A 75 3.86 -2.04 -21.68
CA ASP A 75 4.05 -3.01 -22.75
C ASP A 75 5.55 -3.20 -23.06
N ALA A 76 6.30 -2.11 -23.23
CA ALA A 76 7.74 -2.15 -23.47
C ALA A 76 8.51 -2.78 -22.31
N PHE A 77 8.11 -2.47 -21.07
CA PHE A 77 8.76 -2.99 -19.88
C PHE A 77 8.56 -4.50 -19.74
N TYR A 78 7.32 -4.97 -19.85
CA TYR A 78 7.04 -6.39 -19.72
C TYR A 78 7.53 -7.23 -20.91
N ALA A 79 7.68 -6.63 -22.10
CA ALA A 79 8.38 -7.28 -23.20
C ALA A 79 9.86 -7.57 -22.86
N LYS A 80 10.52 -6.74 -22.04
CA LYS A 80 11.86 -7.01 -21.52
C LYS A 80 11.85 -8.04 -20.40
N VAL A 81 10.87 -7.96 -19.47
CA VAL A 81 10.71 -8.94 -18.38
C VAL A 81 10.57 -10.36 -18.92
N GLN A 82 9.74 -10.56 -19.95
CA GLN A 82 9.54 -11.87 -20.58
C GLN A 82 10.81 -12.47 -21.20
N LYS A 83 11.77 -11.63 -21.58
CA LYS A 83 13.05 -12.06 -22.16
C LYS A 83 14.17 -12.19 -21.12
N HIS A 84 13.96 -11.70 -19.89
CA HIS A 84 14.99 -11.69 -18.87
C HIS A 84 15.15 -13.08 -18.24
N PRO A 85 16.37 -13.68 -18.22
CA PRO A 85 16.56 -15.09 -17.82
C PRO A 85 16.01 -15.46 -16.43
N ARG A 86 16.14 -14.55 -15.46
CA ARG A 86 15.64 -14.75 -14.09
C ARG A 86 14.15 -14.39 -13.93
N LEU A 87 13.78 -13.17 -14.32
CA LEU A 87 12.41 -12.68 -14.13
C LEU A 87 11.38 -13.46 -14.96
N SER A 88 11.71 -13.91 -16.17
CA SER A 88 10.76 -14.69 -16.98
C SER A 88 10.29 -15.96 -16.27
N VAL A 89 11.18 -16.62 -15.52
CA VAL A 89 10.86 -17.82 -14.72
C VAL A 89 9.89 -17.52 -13.59
N LEU A 90 10.09 -16.40 -12.88
CA LEU A 90 9.18 -15.98 -11.79
C LEU A 90 7.76 -15.70 -12.27
N PHE A 91 7.59 -15.36 -13.55
CA PHE A 91 6.30 -15.11 -14.18
C PHE A 91 5.76 -16.37 -14.92
N ALA A 92 6.57 -17.43 -15.09
CA ALA A 92 6.20 -18.62 -15.86
C ALA A 92 5.19 -19.52 -15.15
N ASP A 93 5.31 -19.68 -13.82
CA ASP A 93 4.54 -20.64 -13.02
C ASP A 93 3.06 -20.28 -12.81
N GLY A 94 2.59 -19.15 -13.35
CA GLY A 94 1.19 -18.76 -13.27
C GLY A 94 0.65 -17.82 -14.35
N MET A 95 1.45 -17.41 -15.35
CA MET A 95 1.03 -16.36 -16.31
C MET A 95 1.11 -16.76 -17.79
N SER A 96 1.48 -17.99 -18.15
CA SER A 96 1.68 -18.35 -19.56
C SER A 96 0.42 -18.26 -20.44
N GLN A 97 -0.78 -18.22 -19.86
CA GLN A 97 -2.06 -18.01 -20.58
C GLN A 97 -2.75 -16.66 -20.29
N GLU A 98 -2.18 -15.80 -19.43
CA GLU A 98 -2.89 -14.64 -18.84
C GLU A 98 -2.16 -13.30 -19.08
N TRP A 99 -1.23 -13.26 -20.05
CA TRP A 99 -0.41 -12.05 -20.30
C TRP A 99 -1.23 -10.80 -20.65
N PRO A 100 -2.22 -10.83 -21.57
CA PRO A 100 -3.04 -9.66 -21.85
C PRO A 100 -3.72 -9.10 -20.59
N ASP A 101 -4.37 -9.97 -19.82
CA ASP A 101 -5.09 -9.61 -18.59
C ASP A 101 -4.14 -9.05 -17.51
N HIS A 102 -2.95 -9.64 -17.39
CA HIS A 102 -1.91 -9.11 -16.51
C HIS A 102 -1.44 -7.72 -16.94
N LEU A 103 -1.18 -7.51 -18.23
CA LEU A 103 -0.77 -6.21 -18.76
C LEU A 103 -1.84 -5.15 -18.54
N ASP A 104 -3.12 -5.46 -18.77
CA ASP A 104 -4.23 -4.55 -18.52
C ASP A 104 -4.34 -4.17 -17.04
N ARG A 105 -4.17 -5.16 -16.16
CA ARG A 105 -4.11 -4.92 -14.72
C ARG A 105 -2.94 -4.03 -14.32
N MET A 106 -1.77 -4.21 -14.96
CA MET A 106 -0.59 -3.37 -14.71
C MET A 106 -0.77 -1.96 -15.24
N LYS A 107 -1.39 -1.77 -16.41
CA LYS A 107 -1.78 -0.44 -16.92
C LYS A 107 -2.69 0.26 -15.92
N GLY A 108 -3.69 -0.45 -15.39
CA GLY A 108 -4.58 0.03 -14.34
C GLY A 108 -3.85 0.45 -13.05
N PHE A 109 -2.88 -0.36 -12.62
CA PHE A 109 -2.02 -0.08 -11.47
C PHE A 109 -1.23 1.22 -11.65
N TRP A 110 -0.54 1.39 -12.79
CA TRP A 110 0.30 2.57 -13.04
C TRP A 110 -0.52 3.84 -13.23
N ARG A 111 -1.64 3.78 -13.95
CA ARG A 111 -2.60 4.91 -14.02
C ARG A 111 -3.13 5.28 -12.64
N SER A 112 -3.43 4.30 -11.78
CA SER A 112 -3.85 4.59 -10.41
C SER A 112 -2.78 5.31 -9.57
N LEU A 113 -1.51 4.97 -9.78
CA LEU A 113 -0.40 5.56 -9.02
C LEU A 113 0.03 6.94 -9.52
N LEU A 114 0.06 7.15 -10.84
CA LEU A 114 0.63 8.33 -11.47
C LEU A 114 -0.42 9.31 -12.00
N MET A 115 -1.63 8.82 -12.21
CA MET A 115 -2.78 9.63 -12.63
C MET A 115 -3.85 9.73 -11.55
N GLN A 116 -3.72 9.03 -10.42
CA GLN A 116 -4.67 9.11 -9.29
C GLN A 116 -6.11 8.73 -9.66
N THR A 117 -6.29 7.91 -10.70
CA THR A 117 -7.61 7.40 -11.15
C THR A 117 -8.26 6.50 -10.11
N ARG A 118 -7.42 5.80 -9.33
CA ARG A 118 -7.81 4.79 -8.33
C ARG A 118 -8.53 3.59 -8.94
N GLU A 119 -8.40 3.30 -10.22
CA GLU A 119 -9.10 2.17 -10.86
C GLU A 119 -8.56 0.80 -10.42
N TYR A 120 -7.30 0.72 -9.97
CA TYR A 120 -6.69 -0.51 -9.47
C TYR A 120 -7.22 -0.87 -8.08
N ASP A 121 -7.76 -2.08 -7.97
CA ASP A 121 -8.34 -2.66 -6.75
C ASP A 121 -7.56 -3.89 -6.24
N GLY A 122 -6.45 -4.22 -6.92
CA GLY A 122 -5.63 -5.36 -6.58
C GLY A 122 -4.85 -5.21 -5.27
N ARG A 123 -4.30 -6.33 -4.81
CA ARG A 123 -3.52 -6.43 -3.56
C ARG A 123 -2.09 -6.89 -3.88
N PRO A 124 -1.14 -5.96 -4.10
CA PRO A 124 0.22 -6.32 -4.51
C PRO A 124 0.96 -7.17 -3.48
N VAL A 125 0.91 -6.81 -2.19
CA VAL A 125 1.66 -7.51 -1.12
C VAL A 125 1.32 -9.01 -1.09
N PRO A 126 0.04 -9.45 -0.96
CA PRO A 126 -0.30 -10.87 -0.98
C PRO A 126 0.13 -11.61 -2.25
N ALA A 127 0.18 -10.93 -3.41
CA ALA A 127 0.63 -11.56 -4.64
C ALA A 127 2.14 -11.89 -4.59
N HIS A 128 2.96 -10.97 -4.06
CA HIS A 128 4.40 -11.17 -3.96
C HIS A 128 4.78 -12.14 -2.83
N MET A 129 4.03 -12.17 -1.72
CA MET A 129 4.28 -13.15 -0.64
C MET A 129 4.00 -14.60 -1.05
N LYS A 130 3.18 -14.83 -2.10
CA LYS A 130 2.90 -16.18 -2.62
C LYS A 130 4.01 -16.70 -3.55
N MET A 131 4.95 -15.86 -3.96
CA MET A 131 6.05 -16.24 -4.83
C MET A 131 7.18 -16.85 -3.99
N ALA A 132 7.17 -18.17 -3.83
CA ALA A 132 8.12 -18.87 -2.97
C ALA A 132 9.60 -18.65 -3.37
N ASP A 133 9.86 -18.53 -4.67
CA ASP A 133 11.21 -18.37 -5.21
C ASP A 133 11.67 -16.91 -5.32
N LEU A 134 10.86 -15.94 -4.88
CA LEU A 134 11.18 -14.52 -4.97
C LEU A 134 12.31 -14.17 -4.01
N GLN A 135 13.39 -13.60 -4.54
CA GLN A 135 14.56 -13.15 -3.78
C GLN A 135 14.67 -11.62 -3.76
N PRO A 136 15.35 -11.01 -2.77
CA PRO A 136 15.58 -9.57 -2.75
C PRO A 136 16.24 -9.03 -4.03
N GLU A 137 17.19 -9.76 -4.60
CA GLU A 137 17.90 -9.37 -5.83
C GLU A 137 16.98 -9.28 -7.06
N ASP A 138 15.86 -10.00 -7.07
CA ASP A 138 14.91 -9.97 -8.18
C ASP A 138 14.25 -8.59 -8.33
N PHE A 139 14.09 -7.84 -7.23
CA PHE A 139 13.64 -6.45 -7.28
C PHE A 139 14.67 -5.54 -7.97
N GLY A 140 15.96 -5.83 -7.80
CA GLY A 140 17.04 -5.13 -8.50
C GLY A 140 16.99 -5.34 -10.01
N HIS A 141 16.82 -6.58 -10.45
CA HIS A 141 16.63 -6.90 -11.88
C HIS A 141 15.40 -6.18 -12.45
N TRP A 142 14.27 -6.26 -11.74
CA TRP A 142 13.01 -5.65 -12.16
C TRP A 142 13.13 -4.12 -12.26
N LEU A 143 13.68 -3.46 -11.23
CA LEU A 143 13.89 -2.01 -11.23
C LEU A 143 14.92 -1.55 -12.26
N GLY A 144 15.96 -2.35 -12.51
CA GLY A 144 16.93 -2.10 -13.58
C GLY A 144 16.27 -1.99 -14.95
N LEU A 145 15.47 -3.00 -15.31
CA LEU A 145 14.71 -3.01 -16.56
C LEU A 145 13.68 -1.87 -16.61
N PHE A 146 13.03 -1.56 -15.49
CA PHE A 146 12.02 -0.50 -15.42
C PHE A 146 12.64 0.87 -15.64
N ARG A 147 13.75 1.19 -14.95
CA ARG A 147 14.50 2.44 -15.14
C ARG A 147 14.96 2.60 -16.58
N GLN A 148 15.58 1.56 -17.13
CA GLN A 148 16.02 1.56 -18.51
C GLN A 148 14.86 1.88 -19.46
N THR A 149 13.73 1.21 -19.29
CA THR A 149 12.55 1.39 -20.14
C THR A 149 11.96 2.79 -20.00
N ALA A 150 11.80 3.30 -18.78
CA ALA A 150 11.28 4.65 -18.54
C ALA A 150 12.16 5.73 -19.19
N LEU A 151 13.49 5.59 -19.11
CA LEU A 151 14.42 6.54 -19.73
C LEU A 151 14.43 6.48 -21.27
N GLU A 152 14.10 5.32 -21.87
CA GLU A 152 14.04 5.16 -23.32
C GLU A 152 12.79 5.79 -23.94
N ILE A 153 11.66 5.80 -23.23
CA ILE A 153 10.35 6.10 -23.84
C ILE A 153 9.67 7.35 -23.25
N CYS A 154 9.97 7.70 -22.00
CA CYS A 154 9.32 8.83 -21.36
C CYS A 154 10.19 10.09 -21.48
N PRO A 155 9.55 11.27 -21.57
CA PRO A 155 10.23 12.53 -21.30
C PRO A 155 10.96 12.50 -19.94
N PRO A 156 12.11 13.19 -19.78
CA PRO A 156 12.94 13.07 -18.58
C PRO A 156 12.21 13.36 -17.25
N ASN A 157 11.29 14.33 -17.24
CA ASN A 157 10.46 14.65 -16.09
C ASN A 157 9.49 13.52 -15.73
N ALA A 158 8.81 12.94 -16.73
CA ALA A 158 7.95 11.77 -16.52
C ALA A 158 8.78 10.56 -16.06
N ALA A 159 9.88 10.25 -16.74
CA ALA A 159 10.76 9.13 -16.40
C ALA A 159 11.19 9.16 -14.93
N ALA A 160 11.62 10.32 -14.43
CA ALA A 160 12.00 10.50 -13.02
C ALA A 160 10.84 10.18 -12.06
N LEU A 161 9.61 10.58 -12.39
CA LEU A 161 8.42 10.28 -11.59
C LEU A 161 8.06 8.78 -11.60
N TYR A 162 8.11 8.15 -12.77
CA TYR A 162 7.90 6.70 -12.90
C TYR A 162 8.90 5.93 -12.03
N ILE A 163 10.19 6.26 -12.15
CA ILE A 163 11.28 5.59 -11.44
C ILE A 163 11.12 5.78 -9.93
N ASN A 164 10.93 7.01 -9.46
CA ASN A 164 10.75 7.28 -8.03
C ASN A 164 9.55 6.49 -7.45
N ARG A 165 8.45 6.42 -8.21
CA ARG A 165 7.26 5.69 -7.77
C ARG A 165 7.50 4.19 -7.73
N ALA A 166 8.19 3.64 -8.73
CA ALA A 166 8.58 2.23 -8.77
C ALA A 166 9.47 1.85 -7.59
N GLU A 167 10.49 2.64 -7.29
CA GLU A 167 11.41 2.41 -6.16
C GLU A 167 10.69 2.46 -4.82
N THR A 168 9.74 3.40 -4.66
CA THR A 168 8.91 3.50 -3.45
C THR A 168 8.03 2.25 -3.26
N VAL A 169 7.39 1.78 -4.34
CA VAL A 169 6.57 0.55 -4.31
C VAL A 169 7.43 -0.66 -4.00
N ALA A 170 8.56 -0.81 -4.69
CA ALA A 170 9.49 -1.92 -4.49
C ALA A 170 9.99 -1.97 -3.04
N LYS A 171 10.35 -0.83 -2.44
CA LYS A 171 10.72 -0.74 -1.02
C LYS A 171 9.59 -1.23 -0.11
N SER A 172 8.36 -0.77 -0.34
CA SER A 172 7.20 -1.21 0.45
C SER A 172 6.93 -2.70 0.34
N LEU A 173 7.08 -3.28 -0.86
CA LEU A 173 6.89 -4.71 -1.08
C LEU A 173 7.99 -5.53 -0.39
N GLN A 174 9.25 -5.13 -0.54
CA GLN A 174 10.38 -5.79 0.10
C GLN A 174 10.26 -5.77 1.63
N MET A 175 9.84 -4.64 2.22
CA MET A 175 9.57 -4.59 3.66
C MET A 175 8.48 -5.57 4.08
N ALA A 176 7.39 -5.66 3.31
CA ALA A 176 6.28 -6.56 3.63
C ALA A 176 6.66 -8.04 3.47
N VAL A 177 7.41 -8.39 2.42
CA VAL A 177 7.75 -9.78 2.08
C VAL A 177 8.87 -10.31 2.97
N PHE A 178 9.94 -9.55 3.16
CA PHE A 178 11.19 -10.05 3.75
C PHE A 178 11.43 -9.60 5.19
N LEU A 179 10.93 -8.44 5.61
CA LEU A 179 11.15 -7.95 6.99
C LEU A 179 10.05 -8.37 7.96
N GLN A 180 8.80 -8.56 7.53
CA GLN A 180 7.71 -9.17 8.32
C GLN A 180 7.56 -8.67 9.78
N GLY A 181 7.83 -7.38 10.04
CA GLY A 181 7.75 -6.76 11.37
C GLY A 181 9.09 -6.30 11.97
N HIS A 182 10.21 -6.61 11.32
CA HIS A 182 11.52 -6.08 11.69
C HIS A 182 11.71 -4.65 11.17
N ILE A 183 12.36 -3.82 11.97
CA ILE A 183 12.72 -2.44 11.59
C ILE A 183 13.99 -2.51 10.77
N ALA A 184 13.92 -2.09 9.50
CA ALA A 184 15.09 -1.95 8.65
C ALA A 184 15.98 -0.79 9.14
N PRO A 185 17.31 -0.92 9.13
CA PRO A 185 18.20 0.21 9.37
C PRO A 185 18.03 1.27 8.26
N ALA A 186 18.49 2.50 8.53
CA ALA A 186 18.26 3.64 7.63
C ALA A 186 18.91 3.47 6.25
N ASP A 187 20.02 2.75 6.18
CA ASP A 187 20.82 2.43 5.01
C ASP A 187 20.45 1.07 4.38
N ALA A 188 19.40 0.41 4.87
CA ALA A 188 18.96 -0.89 4.35
C ALA A 188 18.57 -0.87 2.88
N PHE A 189 18.23 0.31 2.34
CA PHE A 189 17.76 0.46 0.97
C PHE A 189 18.52 1.53 0.21
N GLU A 190 18.90 1.19 -1.02
CA GLU A 190 19.45 2.11 -2.00
C GLU A 190 18.63 1.97 -3.29
N HIS A 191 18.19 3.09 -3.90
CA HIS A 191 17.37 3.07 -5.13
C HIS A 191 16.17 2.10 -5.09
N GLY A 192 15.52 1.99 -3.92
CA GLY A 192 14.35 1.14 -3.72
C GLY A 192 14.64 -0.35 -3.56
N VAL A 193 15.90 -0.80 -3.58
CA VAL A 193 16.29 -2.20 -3.34
C VAL A 193 17.08 -2.35 -2.04
N MET A 194 17.00 -3.52 -1.42
CA MET A 194 17.87 -3.83 -0.29
C MET A 194 19.34 -3.84 -0.71
N THR A 195 20.22 -3.33 0.16
CA THR A 195 21.66 -3.35 -0.08
C THR A 195 22.20 -4.78 0.01
N THR A 196 23.31 -5.05 -0.67
CA THR A 196 23.92 -6.39 -0.67
C THR A 196 24.40 -6.78 0.73
N GLU A 197 24.91 -5.79 1.47
CA GLU A 197 25.32 -5.89 2.87
C GLU A 197 24.13 -6.29 3.74
N PHE A 198 22.98 -5.63 3.56
CA PHE A 198 21.79 -5.94 4.34
C PHE A 198 21.17 -7.29 3.98
N ILE A 199 21.13 -7.65 2.69
CA ILE A 199 20.72 -9.00 2.26
C ILE A 199 21.65 -10.06 2.86
N SER A 200 22.95 -9.80 2.87
CA SER A 200 23.94 -10.71 3.46
C SER A 200 23.77 -10.85 4.98
N LEU A 201 23.32 -9.80 5.65
CA LEU A 201 22.98 -9.85 7.08
C LEU A 201 21.76 -10.74 7.32
N LEU A 202 20.68 -10.55 6.55
CA LEU A 202 19.44 -11.34 6.66
C LEU A 202 19.65 -12.84 6.39
N ARG A 203 20.65 -13.20 5.57
CA ARG A 203 20.98 -14.61 5.26
C ARG A 203 21.85 -15.31 6.31
N LYS A 204 22.41 -14.58 7.27
CA LYS A 204 23.32 -15.10 8.30
C LYS A 204 22.61 -15.48 9.61
N GLU A 205 21.31 -15.22 9.71
CA GLU A 205 20.43 -15.65 10.81
C GLU A 205 19.75 -16.99 10.46
#